data_AF-M2R2Q0-F1
#
_entry.id   AF-M2R2Q0-F1
#
_cell.length_a   1.000
_cell.length_b   1.000
_cell.length_c   1.000
_cell.angle_alpha   90.00
_cell.angle_beta   90.00
_cell.angle_gamma   90.00
#
_symmetry.space_group_name_H-M   'P 1'
#
loop_
_entity.id
_entity.type
_entity.pdbx_description
1 polymer ?
#
loop_
_entity_poly.entity_id
_entity_poly.type
_entity_poly.pdbx_seq_one_letter_code
_entity_poly.pdbx_strand_id
1 'polypeptide(L)'
;MYSLPISLNQNAEGSSDSNPIVLHGTKSIDFERLLTVAYPKKSPQHDLTTVEEWSSVLKLTFKWQFDDIRDLAVEQLKQEDVASLVEQNVLARVYQMEEWLMQARVKFCLKKKCPTVKEARELGIDESTILSRTLFSIRGNTFDWDHMNEHHIHRYLAVEVRSM
;
A
#
# COMPACT_ATOMS: atom_id res chain seq x y z
N MET A 1 -0.95 -31.35 16.52
CA MET A 1 -0.98 -31.85 17.92
C MET A 1 -0.89 -30.62 18.80
N TYR A 2 -1.95 -30.26 19.53
CA TYR A 2 -1.90 -29.16 20.49
C TYR A 2 -1.41 -29.73 21.83
N SER A 3 -0.24 -29.30 22.29
CA SER A 3 0.33 -29.72 23.57
C SER A 3 -0.38 -29.08 24.76
N LEU A 4 -0.44 -29.84 25.86
CA LEU A 4 -1.08 -29.48 27.14
C LEU A 4 -0.48 -28.20 27.77
N PRO A 5 -1.24 -27.50 28.64
CA PRO A 5 -0.76 -26.29 29.32
C PRO A 5 0.50 -26.56 30.15
N ILE A 6 1.44 -25.62 30.05
CA ILE A 6 2.78 -25.69 30.64
C ILE A 6 2.63 -25.76 32.18
N SER A 7 3.30 -26.75 32.80
CA SER A 7 3.33 -26.88 34.26
C SER A 7 3.95 -25.65 34.90
N LEU A 8 3.36 -25.16 36.01
CA LEU A 8 3.72 -23.95 36.79
C LEU A 8 5.21 -23.76 37.16
N ASN A 9 6.06 -24.77 36.93
CA ASN A 9 7.49 -24.80 37.30
C ASN A 9 8.47 -24.76 36.12
N GLN A 10 8.01 -24.51 34.89
CA GLN A 10 8.89 -24.33 33.73
C GLN A 10 8.88 -22.88 33.27
N ASN A 11 10.05 -22.37 32.87
CA ASN A 11 10.26 -21.04 32.27
C ASN A 11 9.50 -20.92 30.94
N ALA A 12 8.18 -20.81 31.03
CA ALA A 12 7.27 -20.63 29.90
C ALA A 12 7.54 -19.27 29.26
N GLU A 13 7.56 -19.20 27.94
CA GLU A 13 7.65 -17.92 27.23
C GLU A 13 6.57 -16.95 27.74
N GLY A 14 6.96 -15.71 28.06
CA GLY A 14 6.08 -14.72 28.66
C GLY A 14 5.90 -14.82 30.18
N SER A 15 6.64 -15.68 30.87
CA SER A 15 6.51 -15.86 32.34
C SER A 15 7.06 -14.69 33.16
N SER A 16 8.00 -13.91 32.62
CA SER A 16 8.69 -12.83 33.33
C SER A 16 9.35 -11.85 32.36
N ASP A 17 9.79 -10.69 32.84
CA ASP A 17 10.56 -9.72 32.05
C ASP A 17 11.90 -10.31 31.56
N SER A 18 12.47 -11.25 32.31
CA SER A 18 13.66 -12.01 31.92
C SER A 18 13.39 -13.13 30.91
N ASN A 19 12.11 -13.47 30.67
CA ASN A 19 11.67 -14.47 29.71
C ASN A 19 10.40 -13.99 28.96
N PRO A 20 10.51 -12.88 28.19
CA PRO A 20 9.36 -12.24 27.56
C PRO A 20 8.87 -13.04 26.35
N ILE A 21 7.68 -12.69 25.84
CA ILE A 21 7.21 -13.15 24.53
C ILE A 21 8.00 -12.40 23.44
N VAL A 22 8.74 -13.13 22.61
CA VAL A 22 9.57 -12.52 21.57
C VAL A 22 8.81 -12.44 20.25
N LEU A 23 8.47 -11.22 19.83
CA LEU A 23 7.77 -10.97 18.58
C LEU A 23 8.75 -10.94 17.39
N HIS A 24 9.14 -12.12 16.91
CA HIS A 24 10.08 -12.23 15.79
C HIS A 24 9.57 -11.55 14.51
N GLY A 25 10.46 -10.79 13.87
CA GLY A 25 10.18 -10.07 12.62
C GLY A 25 9.23 -8.89 12.77
N THR A 26 9.03 -8.40 13.99
CA THR A 26 8.20 -7.22 14.30
C THR A 26 9.09 -6.15 14.94
N LYS A 27 9.05 -4.92 14.42
CA LYS A 27 9.75 -3.79 15.04
C LYS A 27 8.92 -3.28 16.22
N SER A 28 9.58 -2.80 17.27
CA SER A 28 8.90 -2.22 18.44
C SER A 28 7.95 -1.09 18.05
N ILE A 29 8.38 -0.22 17.13
CA ILE A 29 7.55 0.91 16.65
C ILE A 29 6.30 0.44 15.90
N ASP A 30 6.39 -0.66 15.15
CA ASP A 30 5.24 -1.20 14.42
C ASP A 30 4.20 -1.73 15.41
N PHE A 31 4.68 -2.42 16.45
CA PHE A 31 3.82 -2.94 17.50
C PHE A 31 3.17 -1.84 18.33
N GLU A 32 3.93 -0.80 18.68
CA GLU A 32 3.40 0.38 19.38
C GLU A 32 2.29 1.07 18.58
N ARG A 33 2.49 1.28 17.27
CA ARG A 33 1.47 1.85 16.36
C ARG A 33 0.20 1.01 16.35
N LEU A 34 0.32 -0.31 16.27
CA LEU A 34 -0.85 -1.21 16.37
C LEU A 34 -1.58 -1.05 17.71
N LEU A 35 -0.86 -1.01 18.82
CA LEU A 35 -1.45 -0.86 20.16
C LEU A 35 -2.18 0.48 20.32
N THR A 36 -1.67 1.56 19.74
CA THR A 36 -2.35 2.87 19.75
C THR A 36 -3.70 2.81 19.05
N VAL A 37 -3.82 2.02 17.97
CA VAL A 37 -5.09 1.83 17.26
C VAL A 37 -6.01 0.85 18.00
N ALA A 38 -5.46 -0.25 18.53
CA ALA A 38 -6.24 -1.28 19.24
C ALA A 38 -6.74 -0.81 20.62
N TYR A 39 -6.01 0.07 21.30
CA TYR A 39 -6.31 0.53 22.66
C TYR A 39 -6.25 2.07 22.77
N PRO A 40 -7.22 2.79 22.17
CA PRO A 40 -7.24 4.25 22.15
C PRO A 40 -7.46 4.82 23.55
N LYS A 41 -6.58 5.74 23.99
CA LYS A 41 -6.50 6.17 25.39
C LYS A 41 -7.50 7.25 25.82
N LYS A 42 -8.27 7.90 24.93
CA LYS A 42 -9.39 8.83 25.26
C LYS A 42 -10.05 9.54 24.07
N SER A 43 -9.41 9.59 22.89
CA SER A 43 -9.98 10.21 21.68
C SER A 43 -10.00 9.21 20.52
N PRO A 44 -11.07 9.19 19.68
CA PRO A 44 -11.15 8.31 18.51
C PRO A 44 -10.26 8.77 17.34
N GLN A 45 -9.58 9.92 17.45
CA GLN A 45 -8.54 10.31 16.51
C GLN A 45 -7.28 9.51 16.80
N HIS A 46 -6.92 8.65 15.86
CA HIS A 46 -5.66 7.93 15.86
C HIS A 46 -4.52 8.92 15.59
N ASP A 47 -3.43 8.81 16.34
CA ASP A 47 -2.24 9.67 16.20
C ASP A 47 -1.47 9.42 14.88
N LEU A 48 -1.92 8.44 14.09
CA LEU A 48 -1.28 8.03 12.85
C LEU A 48 -1.80 8.86 11.68
N THR A 49 -0.89 9.51 10.96
CA THR A 49 -1.22 10.46 9.88
C THR A 49 -0.52 10.13 8.57
N THR A 50 0.51 9.28 8.61
CA THR A 50 1.36 9.01 7.45
C THR A 50 1.11 7.63 6.85
N VAL A 51 1.42 7.49 5.56
CA VAL A 51 1.42 6.20 4.86
C VAL A 51 2.30 5.15 5.57
N GLU A 52 3.45 5.54 6.11
CA GLU A 52 4.36 4.63 6.79
C GLU A 52 3.74 4.05 8.06
N GLU A 53 3.09 4.91 8.85
CA GLU A 53 2.41 4.53 10.09
C GLU A 53 1.26 3.57 9.83
N TRP A 54 0.38 3.91 8.89
CA TRP A 54 -0.77 3.05 8.56
C TRP A 54 -0.35 1.77 7.84
N SER A 55 0.71 1.80 7.03
CA SER A 55 1.28 0.60 6.40
C SER A 55 1.88 -0.36 7.44
N SER A 56 2.47 0.21 8.50
CA SER A 56 3.00 -0.55 9.63
C SER A 56 1.89 -1.27 10.40
N VAL A 57 0.78 -0.58 10.68
CA VAL A 57 -0.42 -1.19 11.28
C VAL A 57 -0.97 -2.27 10.35
N LEU A 58 -1.18 -1.96 9.07
CA LEU A 58 -1.70 -2.89 8.07
C LEU A 58 -0.88 -4.19 7.99
N LYS A 59 0.45 -4.07 8.06
CA LYS A 59 1.36 -5.21 8.05
C LYS A 59 1.11 -6.15 9.22
N LEU A 60 0.96 -5.61 10.43
CA LEU A 60 0.76 -6.43 11.63
C LEU A 60 -0.66 -6.97 11.73
N THR A 61 -1.67 -6.18 11.36
CA THR A 61 -3.06 -6.65 11.34
C THR A 61 -3.26 -7.76 10.32
N PHE A 62 -2.61 -7.68 9.15
CA PHE A 62 -2.60 -8.77 8.18
C PHE A 62 -1.87 -10.01 8.72
N LYS A 63 -0.69 -9.84 9.34
CA LYS A 63 0.10 -10.95 9.91
C LYS A 63 -0.63 -11.70 11.03
N TRP A 64 -1.35 -10.98 11.89
CA TRP A 64 -2.00 -11.54 13.07
C TRP A 64 -3.53 -11.62 12.98
N GLN A 65 -4.10 -11.36 11.79
CA GLN A 65 -5.52 -11.51 11.49
C GLN A 65 -6.45 -10.65 12.37
N PHE A 66 -6.06 -9.39 12.60
CA PHE A 66 -6.93 -8.38 13.21
C PHE A 66 -7.81 -7.75 12.13
N ASP A 67 -8.86 -8.44 11.70
CA ASP A 67 -9.67 -8.05 10.54
C ASP A 67 -10.29 -6.65 10.68
N ASP A 68 -10.90 -6.33 11.82
CA ASP A 68 -11.53 -5.01 12.03
C ASP A 68 -10.51 -3.84 11.94
N ILE A 69 -9.32 -4.05 12.52
CA ILE A 69 -8.26 -3.03 12.52
C ILE A 69 -7.57 -2.97 11.15
N ARG A 70 -7.48 -4.10 10.44
CA ARG A 70 -7.02 -4.14 9.05
C ARG A 70 -7.92 -3.29 8.17
N ASP A 71 -9.22 -3.49 8.26
CA ASP A 71 -10.19 -2.77 7.43
C ASP A 71 -10.15 -1.27 7.74
N LEU A 72 -10.03 -0.89 9.02
CA LEU A 72 -9.76 0.49 9.42
C LEU A 72 -8.47 1.05 8.80
N ALA A 73 -7.36 0.30 8.86
CA ALA A 73 -6.08 0.75 8.28
C ALA A 73 -6.18 0.94 6.76
N VAL A 74 -6.90 0.06 6.06
CA VAL A 74 -7.18 0.19 4.63
C VAL A 74 -8.00 1.44 4.34
N GLU A 75 -9.03 1.73 5.13
CA GLU A 75 -9.86 2.93 4.95
C GLU A 75 -9.05 4.23 5.15
N GLN A 76 -8.10 4.25 6.08
CA GLN A 76 -7.20 5.38 6.25
C GLN A 76 -6.21 5.50 5.09
N LEU A 77 -5.64 4.40 4.62
CA LEU A 77 -4.73 4.37 3.47
C LEU A 77 -5.43 4.72 2.14
N LYS A 78 -6.74 4.56 2.04
CA LYS A 78 -7.54 4.98 0.87
C LYS A 78 -7.65 6.51 0.74
N GLN A 79 -7.35 7.26 1.80
CA GLN A 79 -7.36 8.73 1.79
C GLN A 79 -6.11 9.25 1.07
N GLU A 80 -6.30 10.17 0.13
CA GLU A 80 -5.22 10.68 -0.72
C GLU A 80 -4.25 11.62 0.01
N ASP A 81 -4.72 12.16 1.13
CA ASP A 81 -3.99 12.95 2.11
C ASP A 81 -3.06 12.08 2.97
N VAL A 82 -3.31 10.77 3.05
CA VAL A 82 -2.47 9.80 3.77
C VAL A 82 -1.52 9.08 2.81
N ALA A 83 -2.03 8.54 1.70
CA ALA A 83 -1.26 7.78 0.72
C ALA A 83 -1.61 8.19 -0.71
N SER A 84 -0.57 8.37 -1.54
CA SER A 84 -0.72 8.65 -2.95
C SER A 84 -1.41 7.50 -3.69
N LEU A 85 -2.04 7.78 -4.82
CA LEU A 85 -2.67 6.73 -5.65
C LEU A 85 -1.69 5.64 -6.08
N VAL A 86 -0.39 5.94 -6.17
CA VAL A 86 0.65 4.96 -6.49
C VAL A 86 0.89 4.05 -5.30
N GLU A 87 1.07 4.62 -4.11
CA GLU A 87 1.23 3.85 -2.87
C GLU A 87 0.01 2.98 -2.58
N GLN A 88 -1.21 3.49 -2.81
CA GLN A 88 -2.45 2.72 -2.68
C GLN A 88 -2.45 1.49 -3.61
N ASN A 89 -2.05 1.65 -4.88
CA ASN A 89 -1.95 0.52 -5.82
C ASN A 89 -0.90 -0.50 -5.36
N VAL A 90 0.27 -0.02 -4.92
CA VAL A 90 1.36 -0.88 -4.44
C VAL A 90 0.91 -1.67 -3.20
N LEU A 91 0.32 -1.00 -2.20
CA LEU A 91 -0.14 -1.63 -0.96
C LEU A 91 -1.26 -2.64 -1.24
N ALA A 92 -2.28 -2.26 -2.00
CA ALA A 92 -3.38 -3.15 -2.35
C ALA A 92 -2.89 -4.42 -3.05
N ARG A 93 -1.88 -4.30 -3.93
CA ARG A 93 -1.26 -5.44 -4.59
C ARG A 93 -0.44 -6.30 -3.63
N VAL A 94 0.39 -5.69 -2.79
CA VAL A 94 1.25 -6.41 -1.83
C VAL A 94 0.42 -7.28 -0.88
N TYR A 95 -0.73 -6.78 -0.44
CA TYR A 95 -1.65 -7.51 0.44
C TYR A 95 -2.75 -8.28 -0.30
N GLN A 96 -2.68 -8.36 -1.64
CA GLN A 96 -3.62 -9.11 -2.49
C GLN A 96 -5.09 -8.71 -2.28
N MET A 97 -5.34 -7.42 -2.06
CA MET A 97 -6.67 -6.85 -1.85
C MET A 97 -7.27 -6.40 -3.19
N GLU A 98 -7.86 -7.34 -3.93
CA GLU A 98 -8.32 -7.13 -5.31
C GLU A 98 -9.33 -5.99 -5.47
N GLU A 99 -10.30 -5.89 -4.55
CA GLU A 99 -11.30 -4.82 -4.61
C GLU A 99 -10.67 -3.44 -4.42
N TRP A 100 -9.79 -3.31 -3.42
CA TRP A 100 -9.06 -2.06 -3.17
C TRP A 100 -8.15 -1.72 -4.35
N LEU A 101 -7.46 -2.70 -4.92
CA LEU A 101 -6.60 -2.50 -6.10
C LEU A 101 -7.42 -2.00 -7.29
N MET A 102 -8.60 -2.57 -7.55
CA MET A 102 -9.48 -2.11 -8.60
C MET A 102 -9.97 -0.68 -8.37
N GLN A 103 -10.36 -0.33 -7.14
CA GLN A 103 -10.75 1.03 -6.76
C GLN A 103 -9.59 2.02 -6.97
N ALA A 104 -8.36 1.64 -6.59
CA ALA A 104 -7.17 2.47 -6.75
C ALA A 104 -6.83 2.70 -8.23
N ARG A 105 -6.95 1.67 -9.08
CA ARG A 105 -6.80 1.78 -10.55
C ARG A 105 -7.81 2.74 -11.15
N VAL A 106 -9.09 2.60 -10.80
CA VAL A 106 -10.16 3.49 -11.30
C VAL A 106 -9.89 4.94 -10.90
N LYS A 107 -9.58 5.20 -9.63
CA LYS A 107 -9.22 6.54 -9.14
C LYS A 107 -8.00 7.11 -9.89
N PHE A 108 -6.98 6.29 -10.12
CA PHE A 108 -5.80 6.67 -10.89
C PHE A 108 -6.17 7.10 -12.31
N CYS A 109 -6.94 6.28 -13.02
CA CYS A 109 -7.33 6.56 -14.40
C CYS A 109 -8.20 7.82 -14.54
N LEU A 110 -9.06 8.09 -13.56
CA LEU A 110 -9.91 9.29 -13.55
C LEU A 110 -9.12 10.58 -13.31
N LYS A 111 -8.08 10.55 -12.46
CA LYS A 111 -7.35 11.76 -12.04
C LYS A 111 -6.07 12.03 -12.83
N LYS A 112 -5.36 11.00 -13.30
CA LYS A 112 -4.00 11.15 -13.87
C LYS A 112 -3.94 10.84 -15.36
N LYS A 113 -3.03 11.54 -16.07
CA LYS A 113 -2.81 11.34 -17.51
C LYS A 113 -1.95 10.12 -17.85
N CYS A 114 -0.80 9.96 -17.22
CA CYS A 114 0.05 8.79 -17.38
C CYS A 114 0.88 8.68 -16.10
N PRO A 115 1.29 7.49 -15.65
CA PRO A 115 2.33 7.38 -14.64
C PRO A 115 3.60 8.07 -15.13
N THR A 116 4.22 8.89 -14.28
CA THR A 116 5.59 9.37 -14.54
C THR A 116 6.58 8.21 -14.45
N VAL A 117 7.81 8.39 -14.94
CA VAL A 117 8.86 7.35 -14.85
C VAL A 117 9.12 6.92 -13.41
N LYS A 118 9.11 7.85 -12.45
CA LYS A 118 9.27 7.54 -11.02
C LYS A 118 8.11 6.66 -10.52
N GLU A 119 6.88 7.06 -10.80
CA GLU A 119 5.69 6.32 -10.39
C GLU A 119 5.61 4.95 -11.07
N ALA A 120 6.01 4.86 -12.35
CA ALA A 120 6.06 3.60 -13.08
C ALA A 120 7.06 2.61 -12.46
N ARG A 121 8.21 3.11 -11.95
CA ARG A 121 9.17 2.27 -11.21
C ARG A 121 8.58 1.75 -9.90
N GLU A 122 7.86 2.58 -9.17
CA GLU A 122 7.21 2.20 -7.90
C GLU A 122 6.05 1.22 -8.13
N LEU A 123 5.23 1.47 -9.15
CA LEU A 123 4.15 0.58 -9.58
C LEU A 123 4.70 -0.74 -10.12
N GLY A 124 5.88 -0.76 -10.72
CA GLY A 124 6.41 -1.91 -11.45
C GLY A 124 5.83 -2.04 -12.85
N ILE A 125 6.46 -2.89 -13.66
CA ILE A 125 6.22 -2.97 -15.11
C ILE A 125 4.78 -3.37 -15.46
N ASP A 126 4.23 -4.37 -14.78
CA ASP A 126 2.90 -4.89 -15.11
C ASP A 126 1.82 -3.83 -14.83
N GLU A 127 1.86 -3.26 -13.63
CA GLU A 127 0.84 -2.30 -13.18
C GLU A 127 0.91 -0.99 -13.97
N SER A 128 2.12 -0.49 -14.21
CA SER A 128 2.31 0.71 -15.04
C SER A 128 1.85 0.48 -16.48
N THR A 129 2.10 -0.71 -17.05
CA THR A 129 1.65 -1.05 -18.41
C THR A 129 0.13 -1.14 -18.48
N ILE A 130 -0.51 -1.78 -17.49
CA ILE A 130 -1.98 -1.90 -17.41
C ILE A 130 -2.61 -0.50 -17.33
N LEU A 131 -2.11 0.35 -16.42
CA LEU A 131 -2.64 1.71 -16.25
C LEU A 131 -2.44 2.55 -17.50
N SER A 132 -1.23 2.57 -18.07
CA SER A 132 -0.93 3.32 -19.29
C SER A 132 -1.75 2.86 -20.48
N ARG A 133 -1.92 1.54 -20.68
CA ARG A 133 -2.76 0.98 -21.75
C ARG A 133 -4.23 1.36 -21.55
N THR A 134 -4.74 1.26 -20.33
CA THR A 134 -6.13 1.61 -20.01
C THR A 134 -6.37 3.10 -20.26
N LEU A 135 -5.46 3.95 -19.81
CA LEU A 135 -5.50 5.39 -20.04
C LEU A 135 -5.43 5.73 -21.52
N PHE A 136 -4.58 5.03 -22.26
CA PHE A 136 -4.50 5.14 -23.71
C PHE A 136 -5.80 4.68 -24.38
N SER A 137 -6.45 3.61 -23.96
CA SER A 137 -7.75 3.19 -24.54
C SER A 137 -8.87 4.19 -24.23
N ILE A 138 -8.89 4.76 -23.02
CA ILE A 138 -9.89 5.77 -22.63
C ILE A 138 -9.71 7.06 -23.42
N ARG A 139 -8.46 7.46 -23.71
CA ARG A 139 -8.14 8.74 -24.37
C ARG A 139 -7.85 8.64 -25.86
N GLY A 140 -7.44 7.48 -26.33
CA GLY A 140 -6.97 7.18 -27.68
C GLY A 140 -8.07 7.19 -28.73
N ASN A 141 -9.31 7.47 -28.34
CA ASN A 141 -10.38 7.81 -29.28
C ASN A 141 -10.24 9.23 -29.87
N THR A 142 -9.15 9.96 -29.56
CA THR A 142 -8.93 11.34 -30.04
C THR A 142 -7.61 11.56 -30.79
N PHE A 143 -6.76 10.55 -30.99
CA PHE A 143 -5.48 10.73 -31.68
C PHE A 143 -5.51 10.13 -33.08
N ASP A 144 -5.29 10.98 -34.10
CA ASP A 144 -5.26 10.60 -35.50
C ASP A 144 -3.92 9.93 -35.85
N TRP A 145 -3.95 8.61 -35.94
CA TRP A 145 -2.79 7.79 -36.30
C TRP A 145 -2.40 7.89 -37.76
N ASP A 146 -3.33 8.32 -38.63
CA ASP A 146 -3.13 8.31 -40.08
C ASP A 146 -2.16 9.41 -40.55
N HIS A 147 -1.95 10.45 -39.73
CA HIS A 147 -1.04 11.57 -40.02
C HIS A 147 0.24 11.60 -39.14
N MET A 148 0.52 10.53 -38.39
CA MET A 148 1.72 10.44 -37.58
C MET A 148 2.98 10.31 -38.47
N ASN A 149 4.01 11.11 -38.18
CA ASN A 149 5.31 11.02 -38.87
C ASN A 149 6.46 10.96 -37.85
N GLU A 150 7.66 10.61 -38.33
CA GLU A 150 8.84 10.43 -37.48
C GLU A 150 9.21 11.70 -36.69
N HIS A 151 8.98 12.88 -37.27
CA HIS A 151 9.29 14.16 -36.62
C HIS A 151 8.40 14.40 -35.39
N HIS A 152 7.12 14.03 -35.46
CA HIS A 152 6.22 14.06 -34.30
C HIS A 152 6.72 13.14 -33.19
N ILE A 153 7.12 11.91 -33.53
CA ILE A 153 7.62 10.92 -32.57
C ILE A 153 8.88 11.42 -31.87
N HIS A 154 9.87 11.93 -32.62
CA HIS A 154 11.10 12.50 -32.04
C HIS A 154 10.80 13.66 -31.08
N ARG A 155 9.84 14.53 -31.43
CA ARG A 155 9.43 15.65 -30.55
C ARG A 155 8.84 15.16 -29.22
N TYR A 156 8.00 14.13 -29.24
CA TYR A 156 7.43 13.57 -28.01
C TYR A 156 8.49 12.85 -27.17
N LEU A 157 9.32 12.01 -27.80
CA LEU A 157 10.39 11.29 -27.11
C LEU A 157 11.43 12.23 -26.50
N ALA A 158 11.78 13.33 -27.19
CA ALA A 158 12.74 14.31 -26.68
C ALA A 158 12.26 15.02 -25.41
N VAL A 159 10.93 15.16 -25.21
CA VAL A 159 10.37 15.72 -23.97
C VAL A 159 10.47 14.70 -22.83
N GLU A 160 10.15 13.43 -23.08
CA GLU A 160 10.21 12.39 -22.04
C GLU A 160 11.64 12.06 -21.62
N VAL A 161 12.56 11.88 -22.56
CA VAL A 161 13.97 11.54 -22.27
C VAL A 161 14.67 12.65 -21.46
N ARG A 162 14.26 13.90 -21.62
CA ARG A 162 14.83 15.05 -20.88
C ARG A 162 14.31 15.18 -19.45
N SER A 163 13.26 14.44 -19.10
CA SER A 163 12.65 14.40 -17.77
C SER A 163 13.05 13.17 -16.94
N MET A 164 13.87 12.28 -17.52
CA MET A 164 14.50 11.12 -16.87
C MET A 164 15.82 11.49 -16.20
#